data_AF-A0A0M9E3T0-F1
#
_entry.id   AF-A0A0M9E3T0-F1
#
_cell.length_a   1.000
_cell.length_b   1.000
_cell.length_c   1.000
_cell.angle_alpha   90.00
_cell.angle_beta   90.00
_cell.angle_gamma   90.00
#
_symmetry.space_group_name_H-M   'P 1'
#
loop_
_entity.id
_entity.type
_entity.pdbx_description
1 polymer ?
#
loop_
_entity_poly.entity_id
_entity_poly.type
_entity_poly.pdbx_seq_one_letter_code
_entity_poly.pdbx_strand_id
1 'polypeptide(L)'
;MLRRISFLLSSYGSGNPNLNYTEIIQRAKSVKMIDNNLKWYNWSRYSERQDRKMKMGGLIGSVIYEGNLEEFIPFIQFCSKVHIGKQTTFGLGKIRWQKME
;
A
#
# COMPACT_ATOMS: atom_id res chain seq x y z
N MET A 1 -2.41 4.15 -0.32
CA MET A 1 -1.08 4.69 0.04
C MET A 1 -1.21 6.05 0.70
N LEU A 2 -1.76 7.06 0.03
CA LEU A 2 -1.83 8.45 0.51
C LEU A 2 -2.36 8.63 1.94
N ARG A 3 -3.48 7.97 2.32
CA ARG A 3 -4.00 8.00 3.70
C ARG A 3 -2.96 7.55 4.74
N ARG A 4 -2.17 6.53 4.43
CA ARG A 4 -1.13 6.03 5.35
C ARG A 4 0.03 7.01 5.47
N ILE A 5 0.42 7.62 4.36
CA ILE A 5 1.48 8.63 4.32
C ILE A 5 1.07 9.84 5.18
N SER A 6 -0.12 10.39 4.95
CA SER A 6 -0.67 11.49 5.74
C SER A 6 -0.75 11.15 7.24
N PHE A 7 -1.26 9.98 7.60
CA PHE A 7 -1.37 9.57 9.00
C PHE A 7 0.00 9.44 9.68
N LEU A 8 0.98 8.82 9.02
CA LEU A 8 2.30 8.63 9.61
C LEU A 8 3.09 9.94 9.70
N LEU A 9 3.02 10.80 8.69
CA LEU A 9 3.70 12.09 8.72
C LEU A 9 3.07 13.07 9.71
N SER A 10 1.75 13.03 9.88
CA SER A 10 1.08 13.84 10.92
C SER A 10 1.38 13.35 12.33
N SER A 11 1.52 12.04 12.54
CA SER A 11 1.75 11.47 13.88
C SER A 11 3.22 11.47 14.29
N TYR A 12 4.14 11.27 13.34
CA TYR A 12 5.56 11.02 13.61
C TYR A 12 6.53 11.83 12.75
N GLY A 13 6.03 12.59 11.77
CA GLY A 13 6.83 13.46 10.92
C GLY A 13 6.63 14.93 11.28
N SER A 14 6.91 15.81 10.33
CA SER A 14 6.79 17.26 10.49
C SER A 14 5.35 17.79 10.29
N GLY A 15 4.34 16.92 10.38
CA GLY A 15 2.93 17.28 10.19
C GLY A 15 2.31 16.74 8.90
N ASN A 16 1.10 17.21 8.58
CA ASN A 16 0.39 16.78 7.39
C ASN A 16 1.13 17.22 6.12
N PRO A 17 1.36 16.31 5.16
CA PRO A 17 2.04 16.68 3.93
C PRO A 17 1.12 17.57 3.09
N ASN A 18 1.67 18.65 2.54
CA ASN A 18 0.96 19.54 1.63
C ASN A 18 0.82 18.87 0.25
N LEU A 19 -0.13 17.95 0.14
CA LEU A 19 -0.40 17.18 -1.07
C LEU A 19 -1.81 17.50 -1.59
N ASN A 20 -1.92 17.79 -2.88
CA ASN A 20 -3.21 17.80 -3.56
C ASN A 20 -3.64 16.36 -3.90
N TYR A 21 -4.31 15.70 -2.95
CA TYR A 21 -4.74 14.31 -3.09
C TYR A 21 -5.61 14.08 -4.33
N THR A 22 -6.50 15.03 -4.64
CA THR A 22 -7.42 14.93 -5.77
C THR A 22 -6.66 14.88 -7.10
N GLU A 23 -5.70 15.78 -7.28
CA GLU A 23 -4.88 15.81 -8.49
C GLU A 23 -4.00 14.56 -8.63
N ILE A 24 -3.36 14.12 -7.55
CA ILE A 24 -2.54 12.89 -7.56
C ILE A 24 -3.39 11.69 -7.98
N ILE A 25 -4.60 11.56 -7.43
CA ILE A 25 -5.52 10.47 -7.80
C ILE A 25 -5.94 10.60 -9.26
N GLN A 26 -6.20 11.81 -9.74
CA GLN A 26 -6.61 12.04 -11.11
C GLN A 26 -5.50 11.66 -12.11
N ARG A 27 -4.24 12.02 -11.83
CA ARG A 27 -3.10 11.59 -12.66
C ARG A 27 -2.84 10.09 -12.56
N ALA A 28 -3.03 9.47 -11.39
CA ALA A 28 -2.90 8.03 -11.25
C ALA A 28 -3.88 7.22 -12.14
N LYS A 29 -5.00 7.82 -12.57
CA LYS A 29 -5.94 7.16 -13.50
C LYS A 29 -5.38 7.00 -14.92
N SER A 30 -4.38 7.78 -15.33
CA SER A 30 -3.75 7.62 -16.66
C SER A 30 -2.71 6.50 -16.67
N VAL A 31 -2.33 5.98 -15.50
CA VAL A 31 -1.43 4.82 -15.38
C VAL A 31 -2.17 3.56 -15.75
N LYS A 32 -1.62 2.81 -16.70
CA LYS A 32 -2.19 1.55 -17.19
C LYS A 32 -1.66 0.38 -16.36
N MET A 33 -2.53 -0.56 -16.02
CA MET A 33 -2.12 -1.87 -15.52
C MET A 33 -1.92 -2.80 -16.71
N ILE A 34 -0.72 -3.36 -16.86
CA ILE A 34 -0.36 -4.21 -18.00
C ILE A 34 -0.26 -5.69 -17.65
N ASP A 35 -0.08 -6.02 -16.37
CA ASP A 35 -0.13 -7.39 -15.87
C ASP A 35 -0.68 -7.42 -14.44
N ASN A 36 -1.42 -8.47 -14.10
CA ASN A 36 -2.06 -8.64 -12.80
C ASN A 36 -2.12 -10.11 -12.38
N ASN A 37 -1.18 -10.48 -11.50
CA ASN A 37 -1.11 -11.79 -10.86
C ASN A 37 -1.56 -11.73 -9.39
N LEU A 38 -2.38 -10.75 -9.02
CA LEU A 38 -2.91 -10.63 -7.68
C LEU A 38 -4.00 -11.68 -7.45
N LYS A 39 -3.92 -12.35 -6.31
CA LYS A 39 -4.95 -13.27 -5.83
C LYS A 39 -5.31 -12.96 -4.39
N TRP A 40 -6.59 -13.19 -4.06
CA TRP A 40 -7.03 -13.12 -2.69
C TRP A 40 -6.49 -14.33 -1.92
N TYR A 41 -5.83 -14.07 -0.80
CA TYR A 41 -5.33 -15.09 0.10
C TYR A 41 -5.99 -14.94 1.47
N ASN A 42 -6.72 -15.98 1.86
CA ASN A 42 -7.32 -16.08 3.18
C ASN A 42 -6.42 -16.91 4.08
N TRP A 43 -6.20 -16.41 5.28
CA TRP A 43 -5.57 -17.18 6.35
C TRP A 43 -6.24 -16.86 7.68
N SER A 44 -5.93 -17.65 8.71
CA SER A 44 -6.47 -17.39 10.04
C SER A 44 -5.37 -17.45 11.07
N ARG A 45 -5.51 -16.63 12.11
CA ARG A 45 -4.66 -16.65 13.28
C ARG A 45 -5.53 -16.78 14.52
N TYR A 46 -5.09 -17.58 15.49
CA TYR A 46 -5.71 -17.59 16.80
C TYR A 46 -5.25 -16.37 17.61
N SER A 47 -6.18 -15.63 18.21
CA SER A 47 -5.88 -14.56 19.14
C SER A 47 -6.16 -15.06 20.55
N GLU A 48 -5.10 -15.36 21.32
CA GLU A 48 -5.24 -15.74 22.73
C GLU A 48 -5.92 -14.63 23.54
N ARG A 49 -5.57 -13.36 23.29
CA ARG A 49 -6.18 -12.20 23.96
C ARG A 49 -7.70 -12.09 23.75
N GLN A 50 -8.21 -12.52 22.60
CA GLN A 50 -9.65 -12.42 22.27
C GLN A 50 -10.34 -13.79 22.26
N ASP A 51 -9.60 -14.83 22.65
CA ASP A 51 -9.98 -16.24 22.61
C ASP A 51 -10.75 -16.65 21.34
N ARG A 52 -10.27 -16.20 20.17
CA ARG A 52 -10.97 -16.46 18.89
C ARG A 52 -10.04 -16.55 17.68
N LYS A 53 -10.48 -17.31 16.67
CA LYS A 53 -9.87 -17.30 15.33
C LYS A 53 -10.22 -16.01 14.61
N MET A 54 -9.18 -15.23 14.29
CA MET A 54 -9.29 -14.05 13.43
C MET A 54 -9.14 -14.49 11.98
N LYS A 55 -10.14 -14.19 11.15
CA LYS A 55 -10.01 -14.29 9.69
C LYS A 55 -9.19 -13.11 9.19
N MET A 56 -8.05 -13.42 8.60
CA MET A 56 -7.16 -12.44 7.97
C MET A 56 -7.22 -12.68 6.46
N GLY A 57 -7.28 -11.61 5.68
CA GLY A 57 -7.40 -11.73 4.24
C GLY A 57 -6.76 -10.54 3.55
N GLY A 58 -6.19 -10.77 2.38
CA GLY A 58 -5.60 -9.71 1.57
C GLY A 58 -5.15 -10.22 0.22
N LEU A 59 -4.65 -9.28 -0.59
CA LEU A 59 -4.08 -9.60 -1.89
C LEU A 59 -2.61 -10.01 -1.73
N ILE A 60 -2.22 -11.07 -2.43
CA ILE A 60 -0.83 -11.48 -2.63
C ILE A 60 -0.57 -11.65 -4.12
N GLY A 61 0.68 -11.51 -4.54
CA GLY A 61 1.09 -11.63 -5.94
C GLY A 61 1.82 -10.39 -6.43
N SER A 62 1.74 -10.15 -7.73
CA SER A 62 2.39 -9.03 -8.41
C SER A 62 1.43 -8.32 -9.36
N VAL A 63 1.74 -7.07 -9.67
CA VAL A 63 1.06 -6.24 -10.65
C VAL A 63 2.11 -5.40 -11.34
N ILE A 64 1.97 -5.20 -12.65
CA ILE A 64 2.85 -4.35 -13.45
C ILE A 64 2.04 -3.18 -13.99
N TYR A 65 2.60 -1.99 -13.84
CA TYR A 65 2.02 -0.75 -14.31
C TYR A 65 2.93 -0.08 -15.33
N GLU A 66 2.32 0.65 -16.27
CA GLU A 66 2.97 1.39 -17.34
C GLU A 66 2.39 2.81 -17.44
N GLY A 67 3.22 3.78 -17.79
CA GLY A 67 2.83 5.19 -17.98
C GLY A 67 3.82 6.15 -17.32
N ASN A 68 3.36 7.38 -17.05
CA ASN A 68 4.17 8.34 -16.29
C ASN A 68 4.15 8.00 -14.80
N LEU A 69 5.10 7.16 -14.38
CA LEU A 69 5.17 6.62 -13.02
C LEU A 69 6.03 7.43 -12.05
N GLU A 70 6.85 8.35 -12.57
CA GLU A 70 7.93 9.00 -11.82
C GLU A 70 7.40 9.76 -10.59
N GLU A 71 6.29 10.47 -10.72
CA GLU A 71 5.66 11.19 -9.61
C GLU A 71 5.18 10.28 -8.47
N PHE A 72 4.92 8.99 -8.75
CA PHE A 72 4.40 8.04 -7.77
C PHE A 72 5.49 7.24 -7.05
N ILE A 73 6.72 7.21 -7.60
CA ILE A 73 7.84 6.45 -7.04
C ILE A 73 8.14 6.82 -5.58
N PRO A 74 8.17 8.11 -5.17
CA PRO A 74 8.40 8.46 -3.76
C PRO A 74 7.35 7.88 -2.82
N PHE A 75 6.07 7.84 -3.24
CA PHE A 75 5.00 7.24 -2.44
C PHE A 75 5.16 5.72 -2.33
N ILE A 76 5.53 5.04 -3.42
CA ILE A 76 5.76 3.59 -3.44
C ILE A 76 6.97 3.24 -2.56
N GLN A 77 8.06 4.01 -2.64
CA GLN A 77 9.25 3.85 -1.80
C GLN A 77 8.95 4.04 -0.32
N PHE A 78 8.16 5.05 0.03
CA PHE A 78 7.73 5.25 1.41
C PHE A 78 6.92 4.03 1.89
N CYS A 79 5.91 3.65 1.11
CA CYS A 79 5.00 2.56 1.43
C CYS A 79 5.65 1.15 1.40
N SER A 80 6.78 0.96 0.71
CA SER A 80 7.53 -0.31 0.79
C SER A 80 8.22 -0.50 2.14
N LYS A 81 8.64 0.60 2.79
CA LYS A 81 9.23 0.59 4.13
C LYS A 81 8.20 0.40 5.23
N VAL A 82 7.02 1.01 5.05
CA VAL A 82 5.99 1.03 6.10
C VAL A 82 4.78 0.15 5.81
N HIS A 83 4.75 -0.61 4.72
CA HIS A 83 3.58 -1.38 4.26
C HIS A 83 2.38 -0.50 3.85
N ILE A 84 1.31 -1.11 3.34
CA ILE A 84 0.07 -0.44 2.91
C ILE A 84 -1.19 -1.11 3.47
N GLY A 85 -2.32 -0.41 3.43
CA GLY A 85 -3.61 -0.98 3.83
C GLY A 85 -3.83 -1.04 5.34
N LYS A 86 -4.63 -2.02 5.79
CA LYS A 86 -5.01 -2.23 7.19
C LYS A 86 -4.11 -3.28 7.84
N GLN A 87 -4.07 -3.29 9.18
CA GLN A 87 -3.39 -4.33 9.97
C GLN A 87 -1.88 -4.47 9.65
N THR A 88 -1.23 -3.37 9.27
CA THR A 88 0.20 -3.36 8.92
C THR A 88 1.11 -3.74 10.10
N THR A 89 0.66 -3.49 11.33
CA THR A 89 1.37 -3.90 12.56
C THR A 89 1.42 -5.42 12.75
N PHE A 90 0.54 -6.16 12.07
CA PHE A 90 0.56 -7.63 12.00
C PHE A 90 1.38 -8.14 10.80
N GLY A 91 2.16 -7.28 10.15
CA GLY A 91 3.00 -7.64 9.01
C GLY A 91 2.29 -7.63 7.65
N LEU A 92 0.99 -7.31 7.60
CA LEU A 92 0.23 -7.27 6.35
C LEU A 92 0.57 -6.05 5.48
N GLY A 93 0.29 -6.17 4.18
CA GLY A 93 0.45 -5.09 3.21
C GLY A 93 1.89 -4.75 2.87
N LYS A 94 2.84 -5.64 3.14
CA LYS A 94 4.23 -5.48 2.70
C LYS A 94 4.29 -5.51 1.18
N ILE A 95 4.99 -4.54 0.60
CA ILE A 95 5.23 -4.48 -0.84
C ILE A 95 6.71 -4.35 -1.11
N ARG A 96 7.14 -4.87 -2.26
CA ARG A 96 8.42 -4.58 -2.89
C ARG A 96 8.14 -4.01 -4.27
N TRP A 97 9.06 -3.21 -4.79
CA TRP A 97 8.93 -2.61 -6.10
C TRP A 97 10.30 -2.63 -6.78
N GLN A 98 10.26 -2.65 -8.10
CA GLN A 98 11.42 -2.48 -8.96
C GLN A 98 10.95 -1.75 -10.22
N LYS A 99 11.84 -0.96 -10.83
CA LYS A 99 11.60 -0.41 -12.16
C LYS A 99 11.96 -1.50 -13.17
N MET A 100 11.13 -1.70 -14.18
CA MET A 100 11.43 -2.58 -15.31
C MET A 100 12.06 -1.73 -16.41
N GLU A 101 13.13 -2.25 -17.01
CA GLU A 101 13.82 -1.65 -18.16
C GLU A 101 13.22 -2.14 -19.48
#